data_AF-A0A257XTL3-F1
#
_entry.id   AF-A0A257XTL3-F1
#
_cell.length_a   1.000
_cell.length_b   1.000
_cell.length_c   1.000
_cell.angle_alpha   90.00
_cell.angle_beta   90.00
_cell.angle_gamma   90.00
#
_symmetry.space_group_name_H-M   'P 1'
#
loop_
_entity.id
_entity.type
_entity.pdbx_description
1 polymer ?
#
loop_
_entity_poly.entity_id
_entity_poly.type
_entity_poly.pdbx_seq_one_letter_code
_entity_poly.pdbx_strand_id
1 'polypeptide(L)'
;MSAKYHFSSLALIAICSLQSAPLWAKESAVVVTSVKYEITLDDKLPAVREMLISALEARNYAVINQLNVQEGLASRGIEAHPLELVEFCNLTKAYTITRHVPDFEMFAPCRFALFETDGKTTVMVQRPAHVLSILAKNPKLSKEGKSSLEEFDHDLKAMLTELASGDF
;
A
#
# COMPACT_ATOMS: atom_id res chain seq x y z
N MET A 1 41.82 -39.19 53.48
CA MET A 1 41.77 -37.82 52.92
C MET A 1 41.55 -37.94 51.43
N SER A 2 40.32 -37.67 50.97
CA SER A 2 39.88 -37.91 49.59
C SER A 2 40.18 -36.68 48.71
N ALA A 3 40.96 -36.87 47.65
CA ALA A 3 41.28 -35.83 46.68
C ALA A 3 40.28 -35.88 45.52
N LYS A 4 39.58 -34.77 45.33
CA LYS A 4 38.71 -34.43 44.19
C LYS A 4 39.56 -34.33 42.92
N TYR A 5 39.03 -34.73 41.75
CA TYR A 5 39.12 -33.92 40.53
C TYR A 5 38.00 -34.34 39.55
N HIS A 6 37.21 -33.35 39.15
CA HIS A 6 36.08 -33.43 38.23
C HIS A 6 36.55 -33.64 36.79
N PHE A 7 35.89 -34.56 36.08
CA PHE A 7 36.02 -34.70 34.62
C PHE A 7 35.07 -33.73 33.92
N SER A 8 35.62 -33.08 32.89
CA SER A 8 35.10 -31.94 32.15
C SER A 8 33.89 -32.29 31.27
N SER A 9 32.83 -31.49 31.36
CA SER A 9 31.68 -31.53 30.44
C SER A 9 32.00 -30.74 29.16
N LEU A 10 32.08 -31.42 28.01
CA LEU A 10 32.04 -30.77 26.70
C LEU A 10 30.62 -30.26 26.44
N ALA A 11 30.43 -28.94 26.41
CA ALA A 11 29.22 -28.31 25.89
C ALA A 11 29.37 -28.11 24.37
N LEU A 12 28.51 -28.77 23.59
CA LEU A 12 28.30 -28.47 22.17
C LEU A 12 27.68 -27.07 22.05
N ILE A 13 28.40 -26.13 21.45
CA ILE A 13 27.86 -24.81 21.08
C ILE A 13 27.19 -24.98 19.71
N ALA A 14 25.85 -25.03 19.70
CA ALA A 14 25.07 -24.89 18.49
C ALA A 14 25.16 -23.44 18.01
N ILE A 15 25.89 -23.22 16.92
CA ILE A 15 25.97 -21.91 16.25
C ILE A 15 24.65 -21.74 15.49
N CYS A 16 23.70 -21.08 16.15
CA CYS A 16 22.49 -20.58 15.53
C CYS A 16 22.90 -19.44 14.60
N SER A 17 22.96 -19.68 13.30
CA SER A 17 23.18 -18.66 12.28
C SER A 17 21.93 -17.78 12.19
N LEU A 18 21.81 -16.82 13.11
CA LEU A 18 20.94 -15.66 12.93
C LEU A 18 21.42 -14.91 11.69
N GLN A 19 20.65 -15.00 10.62
CA GLN A 19 20.76 -14.08 9.51
C GLN A 19 20.48 -12.68 10.06
N SER A 20 21.53 -11.88 10.19
CA SER A 20 21.42 -10.47 10.52
C SER A 20 20.76 -9.77 9.34
N ALA A 21 19.45 -9.53 9.44
CA ALA A 21 18.82 -8.50 8.62
C ALA A 21 19.61 -7.19 8.83
N PRO A 22 19.95 -6.44 7.76
CA PRO A 22 20.76 -5.26 7.88
C PRO A 22 20.03 -4.21 8.74
N LEU A 23 20.69 -3.78 9.82
CA LEU A 23 20.28 -2.75 10.79
C LEU A 23 20.01 -1.34 10.18
N TRP A 24 20.01 -1.22 8.85
CA TRP A 24 19.87 0.04 8.11
C TRP A 24 18.79 0.02 7.01
N ALA A 25 17.93 -1.01 6.95
CA ALA A 25 16.70 -0.90 6.18
C ALA A 25 15.85 0.22 6.80
N LYS A 26 15.95 1.43 6.24
CA LYS A 26 15.18 2.58 6.69
C LYS A 26 13.72 2.27 6.38
N GLU A 27 12.96 1.96 7.41
CA GLU A 27 11.54 1.64 7.29
C GLU A 27 10.82 2.72 6.48
N SER A 28 10.07 2.28 5.47
CA SER A 28 9.51 3.17 4.45
C SER A 28 8.26 3.87 4.99
N ALA A 29 8.40 4.86 5.87
CA ALA A 29 7.27 5.48 6.54
C ALA A 29 6.19 6.05 5.58
N VAL A 30 4.92 5.78 5.89
CA VAL A 30 3.78 6.37 5.17
C VAL A 30 3.73 7.88 5.41
N VAL A 31 3.91 8.66 4.35
CA VAL A 31 3.72 10.11 4.34
C VAL A 31 2.23 10.41 4.16
N VAL A 32 1.67 11.22 5.06
CA VAL A 32 0.26 11.57 5.07
C VAL A 32 0.09 13.07 4.84
N THR A 33 -0.74 13.44 3.88
CA THR A 33 -1.18 14.82 3.67
C THR A 33 -2.70 14.94 3.80
N SER A 34 -3.26 16.13 3.57
CA SER A 34 -4.71 16.32 3.47
C SER A 34 -5.32 15.66 2.23
N VAL A 35 -4.52 15.36 1.20
CA VAL A 35 -5.02 14.88 -0.11
C VAL A 35 -4.61 13.45 -0.41
N LYS A 36 -3.41 13.01 0.02
CA LYS A 36 -2.83 11.71 -0.35
C LYS A 36 -2.14 10.98 0.79
N TYR A 37 -2.09 9.65 0.66
CA TYR A 37 -1.05 8.81 1.25
C TYR A 37 0.05 8.58 0.22
N GLU A 38 1.29 8.46 0.71
CA GLU A 38 2.47 8.19 -0.10
C GLU A 38 3.45 7.28 0.65
N ILE A 39 4.02 6.31 -0.06
CA ILE A 39 5.15 5.50 0.39
C ILE A 39 6.17 5.39 -0.73
N THR A 40 7.44 5.21 -0.39
CA THR A 40 8.49 4.86 -1.35
C THR A 40 9.11 3.54 -0.92
N LEU A 41 9.08 2.54 -1.79
CA LEU A 41 9.63 1.20 -1.53
C LEU A 41 10.95 1.03 -2.31
N ASP A 42 11.90 0.32 -1.71
CA ASP A 42 13.21 0.00 -2.30
C ASP A 42 13.11 -1.21 -3.25
N ASP A 43 12.16 -1.15 -4.18
CA ASP A 43 11.94 -2.14 -5.22
C ASP A 43 11.36 -1.49 -6.48
N LYS A 44 11.52 -2.18 -7.61
CA LYS A 44 11.11 -1.73 -8.93
C LYS A 44 9.59 -1.81 -9.10
N LEU A 45 9.10 -1.01 -10.05
CA LEU A 45 7.67 -0.79 -10.23
C LEU A 45 6.89 -2.09 -10.44
N PRO A 46 7.33 -3.04 -11.31
CA PRO A 46 6.59 -4.28 -11.50
C PRO A 46 6.41 -5.07 -10.20
N ALA A 47 7.44 -5.19 -9.36
CA ALA A 47 7.36 -5.93 -8.11
C ALA A 47 6.41 -5.25 -7.12
N VAL A 48 6.53 -3.92 -6.96
CA VAL A 48 5.65 -3.13 -6.08
C VAL A 48 4.19 -3.19 -6.54
N ARG A 49 3.94 -3.17 -7.86
CA ARG A 49 2.60 -3.35 -8.41
C ARG A 49 2.01 -4.70 -8.04
N GLU A 50 2.74 -5.80 -8.23
CA GLU A 50 2.23 -7.13 -7.87
C GLU A 50 1.95 -7.27 -6.37
N MET A 51 2.79 -6.66 -5.52
CA MET A 51 2.55 -6.59 -4.07
C MET A 51 1.26 -5.83 -3.74
N LEU A 52 1.03 -4.68 -4.38
CA LEU A 52 -0.19 -3.89 -4.19
C LEU A 52 -1.43 -4.66 -4.65
N ILE A 53 -1.38 -5.30 -5.82
CA ILE A 53 -2.50 -6.10 -6.34
C ILE A 53 -2.84 -7.24 -5.38
N SER A 54 -1.83 -7.96 -4.90
CA SER A 54 -2.01 -9.04 -3.92
C SER A 54 -2.65 -8.51 -2.61
N ALA A 55 -2.19 -7.35 -2.13
CA ALA A 55 -2.71 -6.73 -0.92
C ALA A 55 -4.16 -6.23 -1.06
N LEU A 56 -4.55 -5.79 -2.26
CA LEU A 56 -5.92 -5.41 -2.62
C LEU A 56 -6.86 -6.62 -2.64
N GLU A 57 -6.44 -7.70 -3.30
CA GLU A 57 -7.23 -8.93 -3.40
C GLU A 57 -7.53 -9.54 -2.02
N ALA A 58 -6.52 -9.56 -1.13
CA ALA A 58 -6.67 -10.00 0.26
C ALA A 58 -7.71 -9.19 1.06
N ARG A 59 -8.03 -7.97 0.61
CA ARG A 59 -8.98 -7.03 1.24
C ARG A 59 -10.30 -6.91 0.48
N ASN A 60 -10.58 -7.82 -0.45
CA ASN A 60 -11.80 -7.80 -1.27
C ASN A 60 -11.94 -6.51 -2.11
N TYR A 61 -10.82 -5.97 -2.59
CA TYR A 61 -10.81 -4.95 -3.65
C TYR A 61 -10.56 -5.64 -4.99
N ALA A 62 -11.37 -5.29 -5.99
CA ALA A 62 -11.17 -5.74 -7.36
C ALA A 62 -10.26 -4.73 -8.08
N VAL A 63 -9.26 -5.23 -8.82
CA VAL A 63 -8.52 -4.42 -9.79
C VAL A 63 -9.40 -4.21 -11.01
N ILE A 64 -9.70 -2.95 -11.32
CA ILE A 64 -10.60 -2.55 -12.41
C ILE A 64 -9.81 -2.31 -13.69
N ASN A 65 -8.63 -1.69 -13.58
CA ASN A 65 -7.82 -1.33 -14.72
C ASN A 65 -6.35 -1.13 -14.31
N GLN A 66 -5.44 -1.35 -15.26
CA GLN A 66 -4.02 -1.08 -15.12
C GLN A 66 -3.54 -0.36 -16.39
N LEU A 67 -3.03 0.84 -16.23
CA LEU A 67 -2.50 1.64 -17.34
C LEU A 67 -1.00 1.79 -17.18
N ASN A 68 -0.24 1.22 -18.11
CA ASN A 68 1.16 1.57 -18.28
C ASN A 68 1.27 2.89 -19.08
N VAL A 69 1.51 3.98 -18.37
CA VAL A 69 1.57 5.33 -18.96
C VAL A 69 2.85 5.49 -19.77
N GLN A 70 3.96 4.93 -19.31
CA GLN A 70 5.23 4.98 -20.04
C GLN A 70 5.10 4.34 -21.43
N GLU A 71 4.54 3.14 -21.51
CA GLU A 71 4.29 2.44 -22.77
C GLU A 71 3.31 3.23 -23.65
N GLY A 72 2.24 3.76 -23.05
CA GLY A 72 1.30 4.63 -23.73
C GLY A 72 1.96 5.87 -24.35
N LEU A 73 2.91 6.49 -23.68
CA LEU A 73 3.66 7.65 -24.18
C LEU A 73 4.73 7.26 -25.20
N ALA A 74 5.40 6.12 -25.03
CA ALA A 74 6.40 5.61 -25.97
C ALA A 74 5.79 5.39 -27.37
N SER A 75 4.55 4.89 -27.45
CA SER A 75 3.81 4.75 -28.73
C SER A 75 3.58 6.06 -29.47
N ARG A 76 3.77 7.20 -28.80
CA ARG A 76 3.62 8.57 -29.32
C ARG A 76 4.97 9.28 -29.48
N GLY A 77 6.09 8.57 -29.31
CA GLY A 77 7.44 9.13 -29.40
C GLY A 77 7.81 10.04 -28.22
N ILE A 78 7.15 9.88 -27.08
CA ILE A 78 7.42 10.65 -25.86
C ILE A 78 8.16 9.73 -24.87
N GLU A 79 9.41 10.08 -24.57
CA GLU A 79 10.21 9.45 -23.52
C GLU A 79 9.67 9.84 -22.14
N ALA A 80 9.42 8.85 -21.29
CA ALA A 80 8.93 9.04 -19.93
C ALA A 80 9.62 8.07 -18.95
N HIS A 81 9.73 8.48 -17.70
CA HIS A 81 10.11 7.56 -16.61
C HIS A 81 9.04 6.47 -16.43
N PRO A 82 9.36 5.33 -15.80
CA PRO A 82 8.36 4.31 -15.52
C PRO A 82 7.24 4.88 -14.64
N LEU A 83 6.03 4.86 -15.19
CA LEU A 83 4.82 5.38 -14.58
C LEU A 83 3.66 4.46 -14.92
N GLU A 84 3.00 3.94 -13.89
CA GLU A 84 1.80 3.13 -14.03
C GLU A 84 0.68 3.58 -13.09
N LEU A 85 -0.55 3.37 -13.53
CA LEU A 85 -1.75 3.61 -12.74
C LEU A 85 -2.48 2.29 -12.52
N VAL A 86 -2.83 1.99 -11.26
CA VAL A 86 -3.66 0.83 -10.91
C VAL A 86 -4.95 1.34 -10.31
N GLU A 87 -6.07 1.06 -10.97
CA GLU A 87 -7.41 1.44 -10.53
C GLU A 87 -8.09 0.24 -9.89
N PHE A 88 -8.68 0.46 -8.71
CA PHE A 88 -9.24 -0.62 -7.89
C PHE A 88 -10.45 -0.15 -7.07
N CYS A 89 -11.34 -1.09 -6.73
CA CYS A 89 -12.57 -0.76 -6.03
C CYS A 89 -13.07 -1.90 -5.14
N ASN A 90 -13.54 -1.57 -3.95
CA ASN A 90 -14.47 -2.43 -3.23
C ASN A 90 -15.89 -2.06 -3.68
N LEU A 91 -16.45 -2.85 -4.59
CA LEU A 91 -17.72 -2.53 -5.27
C LEU A 91 -18.89 -2.36 -4.31
N THR A 92 -18.95 -3.18 -3.26
CA THR A 92 -20.01 -3.10 -2.24
C THR A 92 -19.92 -1.79 -1.47
N LYS A 93 -18.73 -1.44 -0.94
CA LYS A 93 -18.52 -0.18 -0.20
C LYS A 93 -18.66 1.07 -1.08
N ALA A 94 -18.33 0.98 -2.37
CA ALA A 94 -18.56 2.10 -3.30
C ALA A 94 -20.05 2.32 -3.50
N TYR A 95 -20.81 1.25 -3.77
CA TYR A 95 -22.23 1.36 -4.06
C TYR A 95 -23.08 1.83 -2.88
N THR A 96 -22.67 1.58 -1.62
CA THR A 96 -23.34 2.15 -0.43
C THR A 96 -23.33 3.68 -0.44
N ILE A 97 -22.30 4.30 -1.02
CA ILE A 97 -22.18 5.75 -1.19
C ILE A 97 -22.91 6.20 -2.46
N THR A 98 -22.58 5.61 -3.62
CA THR A 98 -23.07 6.02 -4.95
C THR A 98 -24.59 6.05 -5.04
N ARG A 99 -25.28 5.06 -4.47
CA ARG A 99 -26.74 4.96 -4.53
C ARG A 99 -27.46 6.16 -3.89
N HIS A 100 -26.79 6.92 -3.03
CA HIS A 100 -27.32 8.13 -2.40
C HIS A 100 -26.63 9.40 -2.90
N VAL A 101 -25.34 9.32 -3.23
CA VAL A 101 -24.51 10.43 -3.68
C VAL A 101 -23.81 10.04 -4.99
N PRO A 102 -24.47 10.14 -6.15
CA PRO A 102 -23.87 9.76 -7.44
C PRO A 102 -22.58 10.52 -7.77
N ASP A 103 -22.43 11.77 -7.28
CA ASP A 103 -21.23 12.59 -7.44
C ASP A 103 -19.96 11.92 -6.86
N PHE A 104 -20.11 10.91 -6.00
CA PHE A 104 -19.00 10.10 -5.52
C PHE A 104 -18.24 9.39 -6.66
N GLU A 105 -18.92 9.05 -7.76
CA GLU A 105 -18.31 8.40 -8.94
C GLU A 105 -17.27 9.30 -9.65
N MET A 106 -17.21 10.61 -9.32
CA MET A 106 -16.10 11.46 -9.77
C MET A 106 -14.76 11.12 -9.09
N PHE A 107 -14.80 10.35 -8.00
CA PHE A 107 -13.63 9.97 -7.19
C PHE A 107 -13.39 8.46 -7.17
N ALA A 108 -14.29 7.66 -7.76
CA ALA A 108 -14.19 6.22 -7.88
C ALA A 108 -13.84 5.83 -9.34
N PRO A 109 -13.14 4.70 -9.57
CA PRO A 109 -12.49 3.84 -8.57
C PRO A 109 -11.30 4.54 -7.89
N CYS A 110 -10.83 3.99 -6.77
CA CYS A 110 -9.57 4.43 -6.17
C CYS A 110 -8.41 4.13 -7.13
N ARG A 111 -7.32 4.89 -7.03
CA ARG A 111 -6.18 4.76 -7.94
C ARG A 111 -4.84 4.88 -7.22
N PHE A 112 -3.97 3.90 -7.42
CA PHE A 112 -2.54 4.04 -7.16
C PHE A 112 -1.86 4.67 -8.37
N ALA A 113 -1.01 5.67 -8.13
CA ALA A 113 -0.05 6.15 -9.11
C ALA A 113 1.35 5.73 -8.66
N LEU A 114 2.03 4.95 -9.49
CA LEU A 114 3.35 4.37 -9.22
C LEU A 114 4.39 5.06 -10.09
N PHE A 115 5.46 5.57 -9.47
CA PHE A 115 6.57 6.24 -10.14
C PHE A 115 7.87 5.55 -9.77
N GLU A 116 8.62 5.06 -10.75
CA GLU A 116 9.97 4.53 -10.49
C GLU A 116 11.02 5.63 -10.69
N THR A 117 11.95 5.74 -9.74
CA THR A 117 13.15 6.58 -9.86
C THR A 117 14.29 5.89 -9.12
N ASP A 118 15.44 5.74 -9.78
CA ASP A 118 16.64 5.11 -9.22
C ASP A 118 16.39 3.71 -8.62
N GLY A 119 15.55 2.91 -9.28
CA GLY A 119 15.21 1.55 -8.84
C GLY A 119 14.26 1.47 -7.65
N LYS A 120 13.73 2.62 -7.18
CA LYS A 120 12.76 2.73 -6.09
C LYS A 120 11.41 3.17 -6.64
N THR A 121 10.33 2.64 -6.08
CA THR A 121 8.98 2.96 -6.51
C THR A 121 8.23 3.77 -5.47
N THR A 122 7.78 4.96 -5.85
CA THR A 122 6.87 5.78 -5.06
C THR A 122 5.44 5.47 -5.43
N VAL A 123 4.61 5.14 -4.44
CA VAL A 123 3.19 4.86 -4.57
C VAL A 123 2.41 6.00 -3.95
N MET A 124 1.49 6.59 -4.69
CA MET A 124 0.56 7.61 -4.19
C MET A 124 -0.89 7.16 -4.37
N VAL A 125 -1.74 7.49 -3.39
CA VAL A 125 -3.20 7.30 -3.47
C VAL A 125 -3.94 8.48 -2.87
N GLN A 126 -5.04 8.90 -3.49
CA GLN A 126 -5.92 9.92 -2.92
C GLN A 126 -6.53 9.39 -1.63
N ARG A 127 -6.55 10.22 -0.58
CA ARG A 127 -7.17 9.87 0.69
C ARG A 127 -8.70 9.89 0.58
N PRO A 128 -9.39 8.79 0.91
CA PRO A 128 -10.83 8.79 1.06
C PRO A 128 -11.33 9.80 2.11
N ALA A 129 -10.54 10.11 3.14
CA ALA A 129 -10.86 11.21 4.07
C ALA A 129 -10.91 12.58 3.38
N HIS A 130 -10.12 12.80 2.32
CA HIS A 130 -10.22 14.02 1.51
C HIS A 130 -11.53 14.05 0.72
N VAL A 131 -11.90 12.94 0.09
CA VAL A 131 -13.19 12.80 -0.62
C VAL A 131 -14.36 13.04 0.33
N LEU A 132 -14.30 12.48 1.55
CA LEU A 132 -15.27 12.75 2.61
C LEU A 132 -15.37 14.25 2.93
N SER A 133 -14.24 14.97 3.02
CA SER A 133 -14.27 16.42 3.26
C SER A 133 -15.00 17.22 2.18
N ILE A 134 -14.96 16.75 0.93
CA ILE A 134 -15.67 17.34 -0.21
C ILE A 134 -17.17 17.03 -0.11
N LEU A 135 -17.52 15.77 0.19
CA LEU A 135 -18.91 15.29 0.21
C LEU A 135 -19.64 15.56 1.54
N ALA A 136 -18.95 15.97 2.60
CA ALA A 136 -19.50 16.09 3.96
C ALA A 136 -20.72 17.01 4.08
N LYS A 137 -20.87 17.98 3.16
CA LYS A 137 -22.00 18.91 3.14
C LYS A 137 -23.18 18.41 2.30
N ASN A 138 -23.05 17.30 1.60
CA ASN A 138 -24.14 16.74 0.80
C ASN A 138 -25.19 16.14 1.75
N PRO A 139 -26.44 16.65 1.76
CA PRO A 139 -27.48 16.17 2.68
C PRO A 139 -27.91 14.72 2.40
N LYS A 140 -27.56 14.16 1.24
CA LYS A 140 -27.83 12.77 0.88
C LYS A 140 -26.72 11.81 1.35
N LEU A 141 -25.58 12.31 1.83
CA LEU A 141 -24.54 11.46 2.38
C LEU A 141 -25.04 10.80 3.67
N SER A 142 -25.37 9.51 3.57
CA SER A 142 -25.88 8.74 4.71
C SER A 142 -24.77 8.47 5.73
N LYS A 143 -25.16 8.11 6.96
CA LYS A 143 -24.21 7.65 7.99
C LYS A 143 -23.41 6.43 7.51
N GLU A 144 -24.06 5.53 6.79
CA GLU A 144 -23.42 4.35 6.19
C GLU A 144 -22.39 4.76 5.14
N GLY A 145 -22.73 5.67 4.20
CA GLY A 145 -21.80 6.15 3.19
C GLY A 145 -20.60 6.89 3.81
N LYS A 146 -20.81 7.66 4.88
CA LYS A 146 -19.72 8.25 5.66
C LYS A 146 -18.81 7.19 6.27
N SER A 147 -19.38 6.15 6.91
CA SER A 147 -18.61 5.03 7.45
C SER A 147 -17.81 4.32 6.36
N SER A 148 -18.41 4.09 5.19
CA SER A 148 -17.70 3.46 4.06
C SER A 148 -16.48 4.28 3.60
N LEU A 149 -16.57 5.62 3.55
CA LEU A 149 -15.42 6.49 3.25
C LEU A 149 -14.34 6.45 4.34
N GLU A 150 -14.73 6.41 5.62
CA GLU A 150 -13.80 6.29 6.74
C GLU A 150 -13.08 4.93 6.73
N GLU A 151 -13.81 3.86 6.42
CA GLU A 151 -13.25 2.51 6.25
C GLU A 151 -12.30 2.44 5.05
N PHE A 152 -12.65 3.06 3.91
CA PHE A 152 -11.73 3.16 2.78
C PHE A 152 -10.41 3.84 3.19
N ASP A 153 -10.47 4.95 3.93
CA ASP A 153 -9.25 5.67 4.38
C ASP A 153 -8.40 4.79 5.31
N HIS A 154 -9.05 4.06 6.21
CA HIS A 154 -8.39 3.13 7.13
C HIS A 154 -7.74 1.95 6.41
N ASP A 155 -8.47 1.28 5.52
CA ASP A 155 -8.00 0.12 4.76
C ASP A 155 -6.74 0.48 3.95
N LEU A 156 -6.77 1.62 3.26
CA LEU A 156 -5.63 2.09 2.46
C LEU A 156 -4.44 2.44 3.32
N LYS A 157 -4.65 3.12 4.47
CA LYS A 157 -3.56 3.44 5.38
C LYS A 157 -2.92 2.18 5.96
N ALA A 158 -3.73 1.23 6.40
CA ALA A 158 -3.26 -0.04 6.96
C ALA A 158 -2.44 -0.82 5.92
N MET A 159 -2.98 -0.98 4.72
CA MET A 159 -2.30 -1.66 3.62
C MET A 159 -0.94 -1.02 3.27
N LEU A 160 -0.87 0.31 3.17
CA LEU A 160 0.40 1.00 2.88
C LEU A 160 1.38 0.93 4.06
N THR A 161 0.88 0.82 5.29
CA THR A 161 1.72 0.66 6.49
C THR A 161 2.32 -0.74 6.55
N GLU A 162 1.56 -1.79 6.23
CA GLU A 162 2.08 -3.15 6.12
C GLU A 162 3.13 -3.26 4.99
N LEU A 163 2.93 -2.54 3.87
CA LEU A 163 3.90 -2.52 2.76
C LEU A 163 5.18 -1.81 3.16
N ALA A 164 5.06 -0.78 3.99
CA ALA A 164 6.17 -0.03 4.53
C ALA A 164 7.04 -0.84 5.50
N SER A 165 6.42 -1.70 6.31
CA SER A 165 7.10 -2.54 7.31
C SER A 165 7.60 -3.87 6.74
N GLY A 166 7.06 -4.30 5.59
CA GLY A 166 7.39 -5.59 4.98
C GLY A 166 6.68 -6.77 5.65
N ASP A 167 5.58 -6.51 6.37
CA ASP A 167 4.83 -7.51 7.16
C ASP A 167 3.86 -8.38 6.31
N PHE A 168 4.27 -8.84 5.13
CA PHE A 168 3.45 -9.70 4.25
C PHE A 168 3.83 -11.19 4.31
#